data_AF-A0A2V8RNR1-F1
#
_entry.id   AF-A0A2V8RNR1-F1
#
_cell.length_a   1.000
_cell.length_b   1.000
_cell.length_c   1.000
_cell.angle_alpha   90.00
_cell.angle_beta   90.00
_cell.angle_gamma   90.00
#
_symmetry.space_group_name_H-M   'P 1'
#
loop_
_entity.id
_entity.type
_entity.pdbx_description
1 polymer ?
#
loop_
_entity_poly.entity_id
_entity_poly.type
_entity_poly.pdbx_seq_one_letter_code
_entity_poly.pdbx_strand_id
1 'polypeptide(L)'
;MKIILIAAFVCFLTAIAAAQPIDLSKLISSQAGKRVVEYFSTFNTGDEEKLRSFFLENIAPQALKERPVEPRLAFHRQLRADIQKAEIKKIVSVGSDEIVVLVQSVNGQWVSYGFGIDPTTTKFLGFRIEQAEAPGEKQNEFADYAAPTTIPEATATADKLFSDLAKADAFSGVVMIAKDGKPVFSNAYGL
;
A
#
# COMPACT_ATOMS: atom_id res chain seq x y z
N MET A 1 62.55 31.39 2.59
CA MET A 1 61.32 31.21 1.80
C MET A 1 60.46 30.16 2.47
N LYS A 2 59.25 30.50 2.92
CA LYS A 2 58.31 29.60 3.61
C LYS A 2 57.23 29.17 2.60
N ILE A 3 57.12 27.86 2.34
CA ILE A 3 56.08 27.28 1.49
C ILE A 3 54.93 26.86 2.42
N ILE A 4 53.76 27.47 2.25
CA ILE A 4 52.54 27.15 2.99
C ILE A 4 51.80 26.08 2.17
N LEU A 5 51.66 24.87 2.71
CA LEU A 5 50.78 23.82 2.20
C LEU A 5 49.35 24.09 2.72
N ILE A 6 48.43 24.41 1.82
CA ILE A 6 46.99 24.49 2.12
C ILE A 6 46.40 23.10 1.89
N ALA A 7 46.07 22.40 2.96
CA ALA A 7 45.28 21.17 2.91
C ALA A 7 43.80 21.53 2.72
N ALA A 8 43.26 21.28 1.52
CA ALA A 8 41.83 21.42 1.25
C ALA A 8 41.08 20.23 1.87
N PHE A 9 40.39 20.48 2.97
CA PHE A 9 39.51 19.51 3.62
C PHE A 9 38.16 19.51 2.90
N VAL A 10 37.93 18.55 2.01
CA VAL A 10 36.65 18.35 1.33
C VAL A 10 35.72 17.60 2.27
N CYS A 11 34.85 18.32 2.98
CA CYS A 11 33.73 17.73 3.71
C CYS A 11 32.67 17.23 2.72
N PHE A 12 32.58 15.91 2.52
CA PHE A 12 31.40 15.28 1.93
C PHE A 12 30.23 15.39 2.92
N LEU A 13 29.31 16.32 2.69
CA LEU A 13 28.00 16.28 3.32
C LEU A 13 27.19 15.15 2.69
N THR A 14 27.11 14.01 3.37
CA THR A 14 26.09 12.99 3.08
C THR A 14 24.74 13.55 3.49
N ALA A 15 23.90 13.91 2.51
CA ALA A 15 22.50 14.23 2.75
C ALA A 15 21.79 12.96 3.23
N ILE A 16 21.52 12.87 4.53
CA ILE A 16 20.59 11.90 5.08
C ILE A 16 19.22 12.32 4.59
N ALA A 17 18.66 11.58 3.63
CA ALA A 17 17.27 11.73 3.24
C ALA A 17 16.39 11.40 4.45
N ALA A 18 15.93 12.42 5.16
CA ALA A 18 14.94 12.27 6.20
C ALA A 18 13.65 11.74 5.55
N ALA A 19 13.22 10.54 5.95
CA ALA A 19 11.93 10.01 5.52
C ALA A 19 10.84 11.03 5.88
N GLN A 20 10.09 11.49 4.87
CA GLN A 20 8.99 12.42 5.10
C GLN A 20 7.94 11.73 5.98
N PRO A 21 7.41 12.41 7.01
CA PRO A 21 6.36 11.84 7.84
C PRO A 21 5.13 11.55 6.96
N ILE A 22 4.54 10.38 7.12
CA ILE A 22 3.32 10.02 6.38
C ILE A 22 2.17 10.88 6.86
N ASP A 23 1.52 11.57 5.92
CA ASP A 23 0.29 12.28 6.20
C ASP A 23 -0.88 11.30 6.37
N LEU A 24 -1.30 11.13 7.63
CA LEU A 24 -2.44 10.28 7.99
C LEU A 24 -3.80 10.98 7.85
N SER A 25 -3.83 12.25 7.40
CA SER A 25 -5.06 13.05 7.22
C SER A 25 -6.12 12.29 6.43
N LYS A 26 -5.71 11.60 5.36
CA LYS A 26 -6.57 10.78 4.51
C LYS A 26 -7.27 9.65 5.27
N LEU A 27 -6.59 8.99 6.23
CA LEU A 27 -7.20 7.97 7.08
C LEU A 27 -8.13 8.57 8.12
N ILE A 28 -7.65 9.55 8.89
CA ILE A 28 -8.40 10.10 10.03
C ILE A 28 -9.62 10.93 9.63
N SER A 29 -9.78 11.22 8.33
CA SER A 29 -10.99 11.82 7.75
C SER A 29 -12.25 10.95 7.90
N SER A 30 -12.10 9.64 8.12
CA SER A 30 -13.22 8.70 8.27
C SER A 30 -13.18 7.96 9.62
N GLN A 31 -14.33 7.49 10.10
CA GLN A 31 -14.38 6.72 11.34
C GLN A 31 -13.66 5.37 11.22
N ALA A 32 -13.78 4.70 10.08
CA ALA A 32 -13.04 3.46 9.81
C ALA A 32 -11.53 3.69 9.78
N GLY A 33 -11.05 4.76 9.15
CA GLY A 33 -9.63 5.09 9.13
C GLY A 33 -9.08 5.50 10.51
N LYS A 34 -9.87 6.16 11.36
CA LYS A 34 -9.50 6.37 12.78
C LYS A 34 -9.27 5.05 13.51
N ARG A 35 -10.13 4.04 13.30
CA ARG A 35 -9.94 2.69 13.87
C ARG A 35 -8.69 2.01 13.36
N VAL A 36 -8.32 2.21 12.10
CA VAL A 36 -7.06 1.69 11.54
C VAL A 36 -5.86 2.28 12.30
N VAL A 37 -5.84 3.59 12.52
CA VAL A 37 -4.76 4.26 13.30
C VAL A 37 -4.74 3.76 14.74
N GLU A 38 -5.91 3.63 15.37
CA GLU A 38 -6.05 3.11 16.74
C GLU A 38 -5.62 1.65 16.87
N TYR A 39 -5.90 0.81 15.87
CA TYR A 39 -5.42 -0.56 15.79
C TYR A 39 -3.89 -0.61 15.90
N PHE A 40 -3.17 0.16 15.08
CA PHE A 40 -1.70 0.15 15.12
C PHE A 40 -1.16 0.75 16.43
N SER A 41 -1.79 1.81 16.95
CA SER A 41 -1.46 2.37 18.27
C SER A 41 -1.55 1.28 19.35
N THR A 42 -2.65 0.51 19.33
CA THR A 42 -2.92 -0.57 20.29
C THR A 42 -1.96 -1.75 20.10
N PHE A 43 -1.82 -2.26 18.88
CA PHE A 43 -0.91 -3.36 18.53
C PHE A 43 0.54 -3.07 18.98
N ASN A 44 1.00 -1.84 18.75
CA ASN A 44 2.36 -1.42 19.09
C ASN A 44 2.63 -1.35 20.60
N THR A 45 1.60 -1.29 21.45
CA THR A 45 1.78 -1.39 22.91
C THR A 45 2.26 -2.77 23.34
N GLY A 46 1.86 -3.83 22.62
CA GLY A 46 2.05 -5.22 23.04
C GLY A 46 1.20 -5.69 24.20
N ASP A 47 0.22 -4.87 24.62
CA ASP A 47 -0.76 -5.22 25.64
C ASP A 47 -1.91 -6.00 25.01
N GLU A 48 -1.94 -7.32 25.28
CA GLU A 48 -2.94 -8.23 24.71
C GLU A 48 -4.36 -7.90 25.18
N GLU A 49 -4.53 -7.41 26.40
CA GLU A 49 -5.85 -7.04 26.94
C GLU A 49 -6.39 -5.76 26.30
N LYS A 50 -5.52 -4.80 25.97
CA LYS A 50 -5.91 -3.65 25.15
C LYS A 50 -6.31 -4.08 23.75
N LEU A 51 -5.55 -4.98 23.13
CA LEU A 51 -5.90 -5.50 21.80
C LEU A 51 -7.22 -6.29 21.81
N ARG A 52 -7.46 -7.05 22.89
CA ARG A 52 -8.72 -7.75 23.13
C ARG A 52 -9.90 -6.80 23.21
N SER A 53 -9.80 -5.76 24.04
CA SER A 53 -10.83 -4.73 24.20
C SER A 53 -11.09 -4.02 22.87
N PHE A 54 -10.02 -3.65 22.16
CA PHE A 54 -10.11 -3.06 20.84
C PHE A 54 -10.90 -3.93 19.86
N PHE A 55 -10.66 -5.25 19.82
CA PHE A 55 -11.40 -6.17 18.96
C PHE A 55 -12.88 -6.29 19.33
N LEU A 56 -13.20 -6.38 20.62
CA LEU A 56 -14.60 -6.47 21.07
C LEU A 56 -15.39 -5.21 20.70
N GLU A 57 -14.75 -4.05 20.72
CA GLU A 57 -15.38 -2.77 20.40
C GLU A 57 -15.47 -2.51 18.89
N ASN A 58 -14.44 -2.89 18.12
CA ASN A 58 -14.26 -2.43 16.74
C ASN A 58 -14.49 -3.48 15.67
N ILE A 59 -14.70 -4.75 16.02
CA ILE A 59 -15.10 -5.80 15.06
C ILE A 59 -16.63 -5.89 15.03
N ALA A 60 -17.19 -6.07 13.83
CA ALA A 60 -18.62 -6.20 13.63
C ALA A 60 -19.16 -7.44 14.39
N PRO A 61 -20.35 -7.38 15.00
CA PRO A 61 -20.91 -8.51 15.75
C PRO A 61 -21.03 -9.81 14.94
N GLN A 62 -21.34 -9.70 13.64
CA GLN A 62 -21.38 -10.87 12.75
C GLN A 62 -19.98 -11.49 12.58
N ALA A 63 -18.96 -10.67 12.32
CA ALA A 63 -17.58 -11.14 12.19
C ALA A 63 -17.03 -11.76 13.48
N LEU A 64 -17.49 -11.30 14.65
CA LEU A 64 -17.19 -11.91 15.96
C LEU A 64 -17.87 -13.27 16.17
N LYS A 65 -19.00 -13.53 15.51
CA LYS A 65 -19.64 -14.86 15.52
C LYS A 65 -18.89 -15.85 14.63
N GLU A 66 -18.49 -15.40 13.44
CA GLU A 66 -17.79 -16.24 12.45
C GLU A 66 -16.40 -16.64 12.93
N ARG A 67 -15.67 -15.72 13.54
CA ARG A 67 -14.45 -16.00 14.28
C ARG A 67 -14.57 -15.25 15.61
N PRO A 68 -14.37 -15.87 16.77
CA PRO A 68 -14.35 -15.13 18.04
C PRO A 68 -13.09 -14.28 18.24
N VAL A 69 -13.01 -13.59 19.37
CA VAL A 69 -11.85 -12.76 19.74
C VAL A 69 -10.59 -13.61 19.97
N GLU A 70 -10.70 -14.78 20.61
CA GLU A 70 -9.52 -15.60 20.99
C GLU A 70 -8.68 -16.05 19.79
N PRO A 71 -9.26 -16.61 18.71
CA PRO A 71 -8.46 -17.00 17.55
C PRO A 71 -7.84 -15.81 16.81
N ARG A 72 -8.39 -14.59 16.97
CA ARG A 72 -7.75 -13.37 16.45
C ARG A 72 -6.57 -12.96 17.30
N LEU A 73 -6.73 -12.97 18.63
CA LEU A 73 -5.66 -12.67 19.57
C LEU A 73 -4.49 -13.64 19.41
N ALA A 74 -4.76 -14.94 19.32
CA ALA A 74 -3.71 -15.94 19.11
C ALA A 74 -2.90 -15.67 17.83
N PHE A 75 -3.58 -15.34 16.72
CA PHE A 75 -2.92 -14.96 15.47
C PHE A 75 -2.10 -13.67 15.61
N HIS A 76 -2.67 -12.65 16.26
CA HIS A 76 -1.97 -11.37 16.46
C HIS A 76 -0.80 -11.48 17.43
N ARG A 77 -0.85 -12.39 18.41
CA ARG A 77 0.26 -12.71 19.30
C ARG A 77 1.44 -13.27 18.51
N GLN A 78 1.18 -14.23 17.62
CA GLN A 78 2.20 -14.77 16.73
C GLN A 78 2.75 -13.70 15.79
N LEU A 79 1.86 -12.96 15.12
CA LEU A 79 2.27 -11.87 14.24
C LEU A 79 3.16 -10.86 14.96
N ARG A 80 2.82 -10.48 16.19
CA ARG A 80 3.63 -9.55 16.97
C ARG A 80 4.95 -10.16 17.44
N ALA A 81 5.02 -11.47 17.67
CA ALA A 81 6.29 -12.14 17.93
C ALA A 81 7.23 -12.02 16.72
N ASP A 82 6.67 -12.06 15.51
CA ASP A 82 7.42 -11.99 14.26
C ASP A 82 7.83 -10.56 13.88
N ILE A 83 6.88 -9.61 13.90
CA ILE A 83 7.09 -8.24 13.38
C ILE A 83 7.26 -7.17 14.47
N GLN A 84 6.99 -7.51 15.74
CA GLN A 84 7.05 -6.62 16.90
C GLN A 84 6.14 -5.38 16.81
N LYS A 85 6.61 -4.29 16.21
CA LYS A 85 5.87 -3.04 16.02
C LYS A 85 5.78 -2.74 14.54
N ALA A 86 4.67 -2.17 14.12
CA ALA A 86 4.40 -1.80 12.74
C ALA A 86 4.18 -0.28 12.64
N GLU A 87 4.85 0.35 11.70
CA GLU A 87 4.67 1.76 11.36
C GLU A 87 4.04 1.88 9.97
N ILE A 88 2.96 2.65 9.83
CA ILE A 88 2.36 2.91 8.52
C ILE A 88 3.34 3.73 7.68
N LYS A 89 3.78 3.15 6.56
CA LYS A 89 4.70 3.79 5.60
C LYS A 89 3.99 4.22 4.31
N LYS A 90 2.83 3.67 3.98
CA LYS A 90 2.05 4.09 2.82
C LYS A 90 0.58 3.75 2.99
N ILE A 91 -0.29 4.68 2.60
CA ILE A 91 -1.72 4.43 2.43
C ILE A 91 -1.92 3.96 0.99
N VAL A 92 -2.30 2.69 0.79
CA VAL A 92 -2.45 2.10 -0.53
C VAL A 92 -3.82 2.45 -1.10
N SER A 93 -4.89 2.27 -0.32
CA SER A 93 -6.26 2.61 -0.71
C SER A 93 -7.13 2.95 0.50
N VAL A 94 -8.16 3.77 0.27
CA VAL A 94 -9.20 4.09 1.26
C VAL A 94 -10.54 3.97 0.53
N GLY A 95 -11.25 2.88 0.77
CA GLY A 95 -12.58 2.58 0.25
C GLY A 95 -13.63 2.51 1.36
N SER A 96 -14.89 2.38 0.95
CA SER A 96 -16.02 2.21 1.89
C SER A 96 -16.11 0.79 2.48
N ASP A 97 -15.56 -0.19 1.79
CA ASP A 97 -15.57 -1.62 2.10
C ASP A 97 -14.18 -2.16 2.50
N GLU A 98 -13.10 -1.47 2.12
CA GLU A 98 -11.74 -1.83 2.51
C GLU A 98 -10.82 -0.61 2.65
N ILE A 99 -9.93 -0.66 3.65
CA ILE A 99 -8.74 0.22 3.72
C ILE A 99 -7.50 -0.66 3.64
N VAL A 100 -6.55 -0.28 2.79
CA VAL A 100 -5.25 -0.98 2.67
C VAL A 100 -4.10 -0.03 2.99
N VAL A 101 -3.23 -0.46 3.89
CA VAL A 101 -1.99 0.23 4.22
C VAL A 101 -0.79 -0.71 4.11
N LEU A 102 0.34 -0.15 3.74
CA LEU A 102 1.62 -0.84 3.78
C LEU A 102 2.38 -0.33 5.02
N VAL A 103 2.83 -1.27 5.83
CA VAL A 103 3.59 -0.99 7.04
C VAL A 103 5.00 -1.56 6.93
N GLN A 104 5.92 -0.93 7.64
CA GLN A 104 7.23 -1.49 7.89
C GLN A 104 7.36 -1.80 9.37
N SER A 105 7.87 -2.98 9.68
CA SER A 105 8.17 -3.38 11.04
C SER A 105 9.52 -2.86 11.51
N VAL A 106 9.76 -2.92 12.82
CA VAL A 106 11.05 -2.51 13.41
C VAL A 106 12.24 -3.38 12.98
N ASN A 107 12.00 -4.62 12.56
CA ASN A 107 13.02 -5.50 11.98
C ASN A 107 13.14 -5.35 10.44
N GLY A 108 12.47 -4.36 9.85
CA GLY A 108 12.59 -4.01 8.43
C GLY A 108 11.71 -4.81 7.47
N GLN A 109 10.87 -5.72 7.97
CA GLN A 109 9.91 -6.45 7.15
C GLN A 109 8.79 -5.52 6.66
N TRP A 110 8.33 -5.78 5.44
CA TRP A 110 7.21 -5.07 4.85
C TRP A 110 5.97 -5.94 4.90
N VAL A 111 4.86 -5.36 5.32
CA VAL A 111 3.61 -6.08 5.53
C VAL A 111 2.45 -5.25 4.99
N SER A 112 1.62 -5.88 4.17
CA SER A 112 0.36 -5.30 3.71
C SER A 112 -0.74 -5.63 4.70
N TYR A 113 -1.48 -4.61 5.11
CA TYR A 113 -2.67 -4.74 5.95
C TYR A 113 -3.91 -4.25 5.19
N GLY A 114 -4.79 -5.20 4.87
CA GLY A 114 -6.16 -4.93 4.42
C GLY A 114 -7.14 -5.04 5.59
N PHE A 115 -7.96 -4.00 5.77
CA PHE A 115 -9.02 -3.94 6.78
C PHE A 115 -10.35 -3.98 6.05
N GLY A 116 -11.06 -5.11 6.11
CA GLY A 116 -12.42 -5.21 5.59
C GLY A 116 -13.38 -4.42 6.49
N ILE A 117 -14.24 -3.60 5.91
CA ILE A 117 -15.11 -2.65 6.61
C ILE A 117 -16.57 -3.00 6.33
N ASP A 118 -17.35 -3.06 7.41
CA ASP A 118 -18.79 -3.11 7.33
C ASP A 118 -19.30 -1.73 6.86
N PRO A 119 -19.96 -1.62 5.69
CA PRO A 119 -20.41 -0.34 5.15
C PRO A 119 -21.51 0.32 5.99
N THR A 120 -22.19 -0.43 6.86
CA THR A 120 -23.25 0.07 7.73
C THR A 120 -22.70 0.56 9.06
N THR A 121 -21.84 -0.23 9.70
CA THR A 121 -21.37 0.06 11.06
C THR A 121 -20.01 0.72 11.10
N THR A 122 -19.27 0.74 9.97
CA THR A 122 -17.88 1.18 9.85
C THR A 122 -16.89 0.41 10.73
N LYS A 123 -17.31 -0.75 11.25
CA LYS A 123 -16.49 -1.69 12.05
C LYS A 123 -15.76 -2.67 11.13
N PHE A 124 -14.76 -3.35 11.66
CA PHE A 124 -14.00 -4.34 10.90
C PHE A 124 -14.76 -5.65 10.72
N LEU A 125 -14.73 -6.18 9.50
CA LEU A 125 -15.17 -7.53 9.15
C LEU A 125 -14.01 -8.54 9.28
N GLY A 126 -12.80 -8.12 8.95
CA GLY A 126 -11.62 -8.97 8.99
C GLY A 126 -10.33 -8.24 8.66
N PHE A 127 -9.23 -8.98 8.77
CA PHE A 127 -7.89 -8.50 8.48
C PHE A 127 -7.25 -9.42 7.44
N ARG A 128 -6.73 -8.85 6.35
CA ARG A 128 -5.83 -9.52 5.41
C ARG A 128 -4.42 -9.01 5.72
N ILE A 129 -3.57 -9.87 6.25
CA ILE A 129 -2.21 -9.52 6.66
C ILE A 129 -1.26 -10.41 5.88
N GLU A 130 -0.47 -9.80 5.01
CA GLU A 130 0.37 -10.51 4.05
C GLU A 130 1.78 -9.91 4.07
N GLN A 131 2.80 -10.76 3.96
CA GLN A 131 4.14 -10.28 3.70
C GLN A 131 4.14 -9.52 2.37
N ALA A 132 4.76 -8.35 2.36
CA ALA A 132 4.92 -7.53 1.18
C ALA A 132 6.40 -7.38 0.85
N GLU A 133 6.68 -7.04 -0.40
CA GLU A 133 7.99 -6.52 -0.75
C GLU A 133 8.13 -5.10 -0.20
N ALA A 134 9.38 -4.66 -0.02
CA ALA A 134 9.62 -3.24 0.14
C ALA A 134 8.92 -2.49 -0.99
N PRO A 135 8.31 -1.33 -0.72
CA PRO A 135 7.95 -0.44 -1.79
C PRO A 135 9.28 -0.08 -2.43
N GLY A 136 9.61 -0.75 -3.53
CA GLY A 136 10.50 -0.15 -4.50
C GLY A 136 9.90 1.21 -4.83
N GLU A 137 10.74 2.13 -5.30
CA GLU A 137 10.26 3.01 -6.34
C GLU A 137 9.82 2.09 -7.48
N LYS A 138 8.61 1.53 -7.39
CA LYS A 138 7.83 1.33 -8.59
C LYS A 138 7.57 2.77 -9.05
N GLN A 139 8.59 3.33 -9.72
CA GLN A 139 8.38 4.10 -10.93
C GLN A 139 7.17 3.43 -11.53
N ASN A 140 6.03 4.13 -11.59
CA ASN A 140 4.87 3.60 -12.26
C ASN A 140 5.44 2.98 -13.55
N GLU A 141 5.36 1.66 -13.74
CA GLU A 141 6.01 1.04 -14.91
C GLU A 141 5.40 1.60 -16.21
N PHE A 142 4.26 2.28 -16.02
CA PHE A 142 3.53 3.04 -16.99
C PHE A 142 3.53 4.58 -16.71
N ALA A 143 4.50 5.13 -15.98
CA ALA A 143 4.57 6.56 -15.61
C ALA A 143 4.68 7.44 -16.86
N ASP A 144 5.30 6.88 -17.91
CA ASP A 144 5.43 7.50 -19.22
C ASP A 144 4.10 7.53 -20.00
N TYR A 145 3.05 6.93 -19.46
CA TYR A 145 1.72 6.85 -20.06
C TYR A 145 0.71 7.57 -19.17
N ALA A 146 0.25 8.73 -19.61
CA ALA A 146 -0.81 9.45 -18.92
C ALA A 146 -2.09 8.60 -18.83
N ALA A 147 -2.69 8.56 -17.65
CA ALA A 147 -3.97 7.88 -17.43
C ALA A 147 -5.05 8.57 -18.27
N PRO A 148 -5.68 7.87 -19.23
CA PRO A 148 -6.65 8.46 -20.13
C PRO A 148 -7.97 8.75 -19.41
N THR A 149 -8.58 9.88 -19.70
CA THR A 149 -9.90 10.29 -19.18
C THR A 149 -11.00 10.16 -20.23
N THR A 150 -10.62 10.03 -21.50
CA THR A 150 -11.54 9.86 -22.63
C THR A 150 -11.22 8.58 -23.43
N ILE A 151 -12.18 8.10 -24.21
CA ILE A 151 -11.98 6.92 -25.08
C ILE A 151 -10.86 7.17 -26.11
N PRO A 152 -10.81 8.31 -26.82
CA PRO A 152 -9.70 8.59 -27.74
C PRO A 152 -8.34 8.56 -27.05
N GLU A 153 -8.22 9.18 -25.87
CA GLU A 153 -7.00 9.11 -25.05
C GLU A 153 -6.67 7.66 -24.70
N ALA A 154 -7.67 6.85 -24.32
CA ALA A 154 -7.43 5.46 -23.95
C ALA A 154 -6.89 4.64 -25.12
N THR A 155 -7.44 4.83 -26.32
CA THR A 155 -6.96 4.14 -27.52
C THR A 155 -5.56 4.59 -27.93
N ALA A 156 -5.23 5.88 -27.80
CA ALA A 156 -3.91 6.41 -28.11
C ALA A 156 -2.85 5.95 -27.09
N THR A 157 -3.20 5.98 -25.79
CA THR A 157 -2.33 5.48 -24.72
C THR A 157 -2.07 3.98 -24.87
N ALA A 158 -3.10 3.19 -25.18
CA ALA A 158 -2.94 1.77 -25.45
C ALA A 158 -2.03 1.51 -26.65
N ASP A 159 -2.23 2.24 -27.75
CA ASP A 159 -1.41 2.07 -28.94
C ASP A 159 0.07 2.35 -28.69
N LYS A 160 0.36 3.45 -27.99
CA LYS A 160 1.72 3.80 -27.59
C LYS A 160 2.33 2.73 -26.69
N LEU A 161 1.59 2.29 -25.67
CA LEU A 161 2.06 1.31 -24.70
C LEU A 161 2.45 -0.01 -25.35
N PHE A 162 1.53 -0.61 -26.12
CA PHE A 162 1.79 -1.91 -26.72
C PHE A 162 2.79 -1.85 -27.87
N SER A 163 2.90 -0.70 -28.57
CA SER A 163 3.99 -0.46 -29.51
C SER A 163 5.36 -0.47 -28.84
N ASP A 164 5.49 0.19 -27.70
CA ASP A 164 6.77 0.27 -26.98
C ASP A 164 7.12 -1.07 -26.33
N LEU A 165 6.14 -1.80 -25.80
CA LEU A 165 6.34 -3.17 -25.30
C LEU A 165 6.75 -4.14 -26.41
N ALA A 166 6.17 -4.03 -27.61
CA ALA A 166 6.55 -4.87 -28.73
C ALA A 166 7.96 -4.57 -29.25
N LYS A 167 8.37 -3.29 -29.31
CA LYS A 167 9.75 -2.91 -29.64
C LYS A 167 10.76 -3.46 -28.63
N ALA A 168 10.35 -3.59 -27.37
CA ALA A 168 11.16 -4.14 -26.30
C ALA A 168 11.11 -5.68 -26.24
N ASP A 169 10.46 -6.35 -27.19
CA ASP A 169 10.21 -7.81 -27.19
C ASP A 169 9.52 -8.31 -25.91
N ALA A 170 8.81 -7.41 -25.22
CA ALA A 170 8.08 -7.68 -23.98
C ALA A 170 6.61 -8.05 -24.25
N PHE A 171 6.14 -7.91 -25.49
CA PHE A 171 4.77 -8.24 -25.89
C PHE A 171 4.66 -8.59 -27.38
N SER A 172 3.92 -9.65 -27.69
CA SER A 172 3.47 -9.99 -29.04
C SER A 172 2.05 -10.55 -28.97
N GLY A 173 1.13 -10.04 -29.80
CA GLY A 173 -0.27 -10.44 -29.78
C GLY A 173 -1.24 -9.36 -30.27
N VAL A 174 -2.53 -9.63 -30.06
CA VAL A 174 -3.63 -8.73 -30.46
C VAL A 174 -4.27 -8.11 -29.22
N VAL A 175 -4.45 -6.80 -29.26
CA VAL A 175 -5.12 -6.02 -28.21
C VAL A 175 -6.43 -5.49 -28.76
N MET A 176 -7.54 -5.77 -28.06
CA MET A 176 -8.86 -5.22 -28.36
C MET A 176 -9.43 -4.53 -27.13
N ILE A 177 -9.90 -3.29 -27.29
CA ILE A 177 -10.63 -2.56 -26.24
C ILE A 177 -12.06 -2.38 -26.71
N ALA A 178 -13.02 -2.70 -25.84
CA ALA A 178 -14.45 -2.54 -26.11
C ALA A 178 -15.10 -1.62 -25.08
N LYS A 179 -16.07 -0.83 -25.54
CA LYS A 179 -16.97 -0.03 -24.70
C LYS A 179 -18.40 -0.41 -25.03
N ASP A 180 -19.20 -0.74 -24.02
CA ASP A 180 -20.62 -1.11 -24.18
C ASP A 180 -20.82 -2.27 -25.18
N GLY A 181 -19.93 -3.27 -25.10
CA GLY A 181 -19.95 -4.45 -25.98
C GLY A 181 -19.51 -4.19 -27.43
N LYS A 182 -19.09 -2.97 -27.77
CA LYS A 182 -18.61 -2.59 -29.11
C LYS A 182 -17.09 -2.37 -29.10
N PRO A 183 -16.33 -2.99 -30.01
CA PRO A 183 -14.91 -2.70 -30.16
C PRO A 183 -14.69 -1.22 -30.50
N VAL A 184 -13.85 -0.55 -29.72
CA VAL A 184 -13.41 0.85 -29.95
C VAL A 184 -11.95 0.92 -30.37
N PHE A 185 -11.20 -0.18 -30.21
CA PHE A 185 -9.80 -0.32 -30.60
C PHE A 185 -9.48 -1.79 -30.87
N SER A 186 -8.68 -2.06 -31.89
CA SER A 186 -8.12 -3.37 -32.17
C SER A 186 -6.83 -3.21 -32.95
N ASN A 187 -5.72 -3.74 -32.45
CA ASN A 187 -4.43 -3.72 -33.15
C ASN A 187 -3.57 -4.94 -32.80
N ALA A 188 -2.66 -5.30 -33.70
CA ALA A 188 -1.71 -6.39 -33.53
C ALA A 188 -0.30 -5.83 -33.34
N TYR A 189 0.48 -6.45 -32.46
CA TYR A 189 1.81 -6.02 -32.06
C TYR A 189 2.78 -7.20 -32.05
N GLY A 190 4.06 -6.93 -32.34
CA GLY A 190 5.13 -7.93 -32.26
C GLY A 190 5.08 -9.00 -33.34
N LEU A 191 4.71 -8.60 -34.58
CA LEU A 191 4.78 -9.42 -35.79
C LEU A 191 6.08 -9.15 -36.56
#